data_AF-A0A7J2RBM6-F1
#
_entry.id   AF-A0A7J2RBM6-F1
#
_cell.length_a   1.000
_cell.length_b   1.000
_cell.length_c   1.000
_cell.angle_alpha   90.00
_cell.angle_beta   90.00
_cell.angle_gamma   90.00
#
_symmetry.space_group_name_H-M   'P 1'
#
loop_
_entity.id
_entity.type
_entity.pdbx_description
1 polymer ?
#
loop_
_entity_poly.entity_id
_entity_poly.type
_entity_poly.pdbx_seq_one_letter_code
_entity_poly.pdbx_strand_id
1 'polypeptide(L)'
;MLNPTFANATKLIGMRGDGDLVIDDVLIDIKTVKKIQNLRDYYNQLVGYYTLYKIGGITNMPPSNKIKRLGIYFSRYAYLRIYDVENFDNEENDFAGFIEWFKERALQEI
;
A
#
# COMPACT_ATOMS: atom_id res chain seq x y z
N MET A 1 13.29 4.51 3.13
CA MET A 1 13.47 3.89 1.80
C MET A 1 12.66 4.67 0.78
N LEU A 2 13.29 5.11 -0.30
CA LEU A 2 12.63 5.82 -1.41
C LEU A 2 12.25 4.83 -2.50
N ASN A 3 11.11 5.06 -3.16
CA ASN A 3 10.57 4.24 -4.24
C ASN A 3 10.51 2.72 -3.92
N PRO A 4 9.84 2.31 -2.83
CA PRO A 4 9.63 0.89 -2.51
C PRO A 4 8.96 0.14 -3.66
N THR A 5 9.52 -1.01 -4.02
CA THR A 5 8.97 -1.91 -5.06
C THR A 5 8.47 -3.22 -4.45
N PHE A 6 7.39 -3.78 -5.00
CA PHE A 6 6.81 -5.06 -4.57
C PHE A 6 7.16 -6.21 -5.54
N ALA A 7 8.43 -6.31 -5.93
CA ALA A 7 8.86 -7.14 -7.06
C ALA A 7 8.47 -8.63 -6.91
N ASN A 8 8.45 -9.17 -5.69
CA ASN A 8 8.01 -10.54 -5.46
C ASN A 8 6.50 -10.70 -5.70
N ALA A 9 5.67 -9.76 -5.25
CA ALA A 9 4.24 -9.78 -5.54
C ALA A 9 4.00 -9.66 -7.05
N THR A 10 4.75 -8.79 -7.75
CA THR A 10 4.69 -8.71 -9.22
C THR A 10 5.01 -10.03 -9.91
N LYS A 11 6.02 -10.77 -9.44
CA LYS A 11 6.33 -12.11 -9.99
C LYS A 11 5.21 -13.11 -9.74
N LEU A 12 4.51 -13.01 -8.62
CA LEU A 12 3.47 -13.96 -8.22
C LEU A 12 2.12 -13.72 -8.92
N ILE A 13 1.73 -12.45 -9.09
CA ILE A 13 0.38 -12.10 -9.57
C ILE A 13 0.38 -11.12 -10.74
N GLY A 14 1.52 -10.84 -11.36
CA GLY A 14 1.66 -9.96 -12.54
C GLY A 14 1.41 -8.47 -12.31
N MET A 15 0.80 -8.08 -11.20
CA MET A 15 0.53 -6.68 -10.87
C MET A 15 1.78 -5.92 -10.43
N ARG A 16 1.88 -4.66 -10.86
CA ARG A 16 2.95 -3.74 -10.47
C ARG A 16 2.38 -2.58 -9.67
N GLY A 17 3.15 -2.16 -8.68
CA GLY A 17 2.94 -0.95 -7.91
C GLY A 17 4.27 -0.51 -7.34
N ASP A 18 4.48 0.79 -7.31
CA ASP A 18 5.65 1.41 -6.70
C ASP A 18 5.12 2.49 -5.75
N GLY A 19 5.43 2.35 -4.46
CA GLY A 19 5.12 3.41 -3.48
C GLY A 19 6.15 4.52 -3.57
N ASP A 20 5.91 5.67 -2.95
CA ASP A 20 6.87 6.78 -3.00
C ASP A 20 7.92 6.70 -1.88
N LEU A 21 7.48 6.39 -0.66
CA LEU A 21 8.33 6.43 0.52
C LEU A 21 7.88 5.40 1.57
N VAL A 22 8.84 4.69 2.15
CA VAL A 22 8.68 4.04 3.45
C VAL A 22 9.58 4.72 4.46
N ILE A 23 9.02 5.16 5.58
CA ILE A 23 9.76 5.66 6.74
C ILE A 23 9.20 5.00 7.99
N ASP A 24 10.09 4.43 8.80
CA ASP A 24 9.74 3.59 9.94
C ASP A 24 8.78 2.45 9.57
N ASP A 25 7.54 2.51 10.08
CA ASP A 25 6.44 1.57 9.84
C ASP A 25 5.34 2.16 8.93
N VAL A 26 5.63 3.29 8.27
CA VAL A 26 4.68 4.03 7.43
C VAL A 26 5.02 3.88 5.96
N LEU A 27 4.06 3.40 5.17
CA LEU A 27 4.11 3.45 3.70
C LEU A 27 3.35 4.68 3.20
N ILE A 28 4.03 5.54 2.45
CA ILE A 28 3.56 6.86 2.04
C ILE A 28 3.48 6.96 0.52
N ASP A 29 2.39 7.54 0.04
CA ASP A 29 2.19 8.02 -1.32
C ASP A 29 2.02 9.55 -1.31
N ILE A 30 2.69 10.23 -2.24
CA ILE A 30 2.78 11.69 -2.32
C ILE A 30 1.84 12.18 -3.41
N LYS A 31 0.86 13.00 -3.03
CA LYS A 31 -0.09 13.61 -3.96
C LYS A 31 0.16 15.11 -4.12
N THR A 32 0.47 15.52 -5.35
CA THR A 32 0.65 16.92 -5.72
C THR A 32 -0.59 17.44 -6.46
N VAL A 33 -1.62 17.87 -5.71
CA VAL A 33 -2.94 18.24 -6.26
C VAL A 33 -3.33 19.68 -5.95
N LYS A 34 -4.12 20.30 -6.84
CA LYS A 34 -4.66 21.67 -6.64
C LYS A 34 -5.80 21.76 -5.62
N LYS A 35 -6.51 20.65 -5.40
CA LYS A 35 -7.59 20.48 -4.42
C LYS A 35 -7.50 19.08 -3.85
N ILE A 36 -7.68 18.93 -2.53
CA ILE A 36 -7.78 17.62 -1.90
C ILE A 36 -9.19 17.08 -2.17
N GLN A 37 -9.29 16.22 -3.18
CA GLN A 37 -10.50 15.49 -3.59
C GLN A 37 -10.12 14.03 -3.87
N ASN A 38 -11.09 13.12 -4.02
CA ASN A 38 -10.84 11.71 -4.31
C ASN A 38 -10.04 10.97 -3.22
N LEU A 39 -10.25 11.34 -1.96
CA LEU A 39 -9.58 10.72 -0.81
C LEU A 39 -9.78 9.20 -0.77
N ARG A 40 -10.93 8.70 -1.23
CA ARG A 40 -11.20 7.26 -1.29
C ARG A 40 -10.30 6.55 -2.29
N ASP A 41 -10.08 7.12 -3.46
CA ASP A 41 -9.24 6.50 -4.51
C ASP A 41 -7.77 6.46 -4.05
N TYR A 42 -7.29 7.55 -3.44
CA TYR A 42 -5.94 7.57 -2.87
C TYR A 42 -5.77 6.55 -1.73
N TYR A 43 -6.79 6.40 -0.90
CA TYR A 43 -6.80 5.38 0.14
C TYR A 43 -6.80 3.97 -0.45
N ASN A 44 -7.63 3.69 -1.47
CA ASN A 44 -7.67 2.39 -2.14
C ASN A 44 -6.32 2.06 -2.79
N GLN A 45 -5.60 3.05 -3.36
CA GLN A 45 -4.26 2.86 -3.89
C GLN A 45 -3.28 2.41 -2.80
N LEU A 46 -3.32 3.05 -1.62
CA LEU A 46 -2.50 2.65 -0.47
C LEU A 46 -2.85 1.24 0.04
N VAL A 47 -4.13 0.88 0.08
CA VAL A 47 -4.56 -0.49 0.42
C VAL A 47 -4.03 -1.50 -0.60
N GLY A 48 -4.02 -1.15 -1.89
CA GLY A 48 -3.41 -1.95 -2.95
C GLY A 48 -1.91 -2.17 -2.69
N TYR A 49 -1.16 -1.12 -2.37
CA TYR A 49 0.25 -1.25 -2.03
C TYR A 49 0.49 -2.10 -0.78
N TYR A 50 -0.33 -1.91 0.26
CA TYR A 50 -0.26 -2.73 1.46
C TYR A 50 -0.55 -4.21 1.15
N THR A 51 -1.49 -4.48 0.25
CA THR A 51 -1.82 -5.84 -0.22
C THR A 51 -0.63 -6.49 -0.94
N LEU A 52 0.03 -5.75 -1.85
CA LEU A 52 1.25 -6.23 -2.51
C LEU A 52 2.38 -6.50 -1.50
N TYR A 53 2.54 -5.64 -0.50
CA TYR A 53 3.45 -5.87 0.61
C TYR A 53 3.12 -7.15 1.39
N LYS A 54 1.85 -7.44 1.68
CA LYS A 54 1.45 -8.66 2.37
C LYS A 54 1.67 -9.92 1.53
N ILE A 55 1.59 -9.81 0.20
CA ILE A 55 1.82 -10.93 -0.72
C ILE A 55 3.31 -11.25 -0.88
N GLY A 56 4.16 -10.25 -1.09
CA GLY A 56 5.55 -10.46 -1.51
C GLY A 56 6.62 -9.72 -0.71
N GLY A 57 6.23 -8.92 0.28
CA GLY A 57 7.11 -7.98 0.96
C GLY A 57 7.51 -6.80 0.08
N ILE A 58 8.39 -5.95 0.62
CA ILE A 58 9.03 -4.86 -0.12
C ILE A 58 10.49 -5.24 -0.39
N THR A 59 10.93 -5.07 -1.63
CA THR A 59 12.31 -5.41 -2.04
C THR A 59 13.33 -4.64 -1.18
N ASN A 60 14.32 -5.35 -0.64
CA ASN A 60 15.37 -4.81 0.24
C ASN A 60 14.89 -4.21 1.57
N MET A 61 13.63 -4.42 1.96
CA MET A 61 13.17 -4.07 3.30
C MET A 61 13.58 -5.16 4.29
N PRO A 62 14.16 -4.80 5.46
CA PRO A 62 14.48 -5.78 6.49
C PRO A 62 13.24 -6.59 6.90
N PRO A 63 13.34 -7.92 7.10
CA PRO A 63 12.20 -8.75 7.51
C PRO A 63 11.58 -8.35 8.86
N SER A 64 12.34 -7.67 9.71
CA SER A 64 11.88 -7.15 11.00
C SER A 64 10.95 -5.93 10.86
N ASN A 65 11.00 -5.21 9.74
CA ASN A 65 10.18 -4.04 9.53
C ASN A 65 8.78 -4.48 9.10
N LYS A 66 7.77 -3.91 9.76
CA LYS A 66 6.36 -4.15 9.43
C LYS A 66 5.70 -2.82 9.14
N ILE A 67 4.96 -2.76 8.04
CA ILE A 67 4.08 -1.62 7.78
C ILE A 67 2.88 -1.72 8.72
N LYS A 68 2.68 -0.69 9.54
CA LYS A 68 1.55 -0.55 10.45
C LYS A 68 0.63 0.62 10.08
N ARG A 69 1.14 1.53 9.26
CA ARG A 69 0.46 2.78 8.93
C ARG A 69 0.60 3.09 7.44
N LEU A 70 -0.45 3.67 6.87
CA LEU A 70 -0.49 4.14 5.50
C LEU A 70 -0.64 5.66 5.51
N GLY A 71 0.10 6.34 4.64
CA GLY A 71 0.16 7.80 4.62
C GLY A 71 -0.08 8.40 3.24
N ILE A 72 -0.88 9.47 3.18
CA ILE A 72 -0.97 10.35 2.01
C ILE A 72 -0.32 11.67 2.36
N TYR A 73 0.77 12.03 1.69
CA TYR A 73 1.39 13.34 1.84
C TYR A 73 0.97 14.29 0.72
N PHE A 74 0.21 15.31 1.07
CA PHE A 74 -0.24 16.35 0.14
C PHE A 74 0.81 17.46 0.03
N SER A 75 1.73 17.33 -0.93
CA SER A 75 2.94 18.17 -1.04
C SER A 75 2.65 19.68 -1.14
N ARG A 76 1.56 20.08 -1.83
CA ARG A 76 1.17 21.51 -1.96
C ARG A 76 0.62 22.12 -0.68
N TYR A 77 0.28 21.30 0.29
CA TYR A 77 -0.36 21.71 1.54
C TYR A 77 0.50 21.42 2.77
N ALA A 78 1.67 20.79 2.59
CA ALA A 78 2.51 20.30 3.67
C ALA A 78 1.73 19.47 4.72
N TYR A 79 0.77 18.67 4.24
CA TYR A 79 -0.17 17.94 5.09
C TYR A 79 -0.01 16.43 4.90
N LEU A 80 0.27 15.73 6.00
CA LEU A 80 0.34 14.27 6.04
C LEU A 80 -0.91 13.72 6.70
N ARG A 81 -1.65 12.88 5.98
CA ARG A 81 -2.77 12.13 6.53
C ARG A 81 -2.38 10.67 6.74
N ILE A 82 -2.58 10.15 7.94
CA ILE A 82 -2.21 8.79 8.35
C ILE A 82 -3.46 7.94 8.59
N TYR A 83 -3.34 6.65 8.31
CA TYR A 83 -4.33 5.61 8.55
C TYR A 83 -3.65 4.39 9.17
N ASP A 84 -4.19 3.86 10.26
CA ASP A 84 -3.68 2.62 10.84
C ASP A 84 -4.21 1.40 10.07
N VAL A 85 -3.33 0.45 9.76
CA VAL A 85 -3.71 -0.77 9.03
C VAL A 85 -4.65 -1.65 9.85
N GLU A 86 -4.56 -1.60 11.18
CA GLU A 86 -5.44 -2.31 12.11
C GLU A 86 -6.91 -1.91 11.97
N ASN A 87 -7.24 -0.81 11.27
CA ASN A 87 -8.63 -0.48 10.96
C ASN A 87 -9.27 -1.44 9.93
N PHE A 88 -8.48 -2.22 9.18
CA PHE A 88 -9.00 -3.15 8.17
C PHE A 88 -8.26 -4.50 8.10
N ASP A 89 -7.00 -4.58 8.51
CA ASP A 89 -6.22 -5.82 8.66
C ASP A 89 -6.13 -6.15 10.17
N ASN A 90 -7.21 -6.75 10.69
CA ASN A 90 -7.36 -7.16 12.08
C ASN A 90 -8.15 -8.46 12.19
N GLU A 91 -8.30 -9.01 13.40
CA GLU A 91 -8.97 -10.30 13.63
C GLU A 91 -10.48 -10.30 13.32
N GLU A 92 -11.13 -9.12 13.32
CA GLU A 92 -12.56 -8.97 13.04
C GLU A 92 -12.86 -8.88 11.54
N ASN A 93 -11.85 -8.60 10.71
CA ASN A 93 -11.97 -8.41 9.27
C ASN A 93 -11.29 -9.55 8.51
N ASP A 94 -11.96 -10.09 7.49
CA ASP A 94 -11.38 -11.12 6.61
C ASP A 94 -10.43 -10.52 5.56
N PHE A 95 -9.34 -9.90 6.02
CA PHE A 95 -8.33 -9.35 5.11
C PHE A 95 -7.56 -10.46 4.38
N ALA A 96 -7.46 -11.66 4.98
CA ALA A 96 -6.88 -12.83 4.32
C ALA A 96 -7.71 -13.24 3.09
N GLY A 97 -9.04 -13.33 3.22
CA GLY A 97 -9.95 -13.57 2.11
C GLY A 97 -9.89 -12.45 1.06
N PHE A 98 -9.75 -11.18 1.47
CA PHE A 98 -9.52 -10.09 0.54
C PHE A 98 -8.22 -10.28 -0.27
N ILE A 99 -7.12 -10.70 0.37
CA ILE A 99 -5.85 -10.98 -0.33
C ILE A 99 -6.04 -12.09 -1.37
N GLU A 100 -6.74 -13.17 -1.05
CA GLU A 100 -6.99 -14.25 -2.01
C GLU A 100 -7.86 -13.79 -3.18
N TRP A 101 -8.96 -13.08 -2.91
CA TRP A 101 -9.77 -12.44 -3.96
C TRP A 101 -8.93 -11.49 -4.83
N PHE A 102 -8.04 -10.71 -4.22
CA PHE A 102 -7.17 -9.77 -4.93
C PHE A 102 -6.22 -10.51 -5.88
N LYS A 103 -5.62 -11.62 -5.44
CA LYS A 103 -4.76 -12.48 -6.27
C LYS A 103 -5.54 -13.08 -7.44
N GLU A 104 -6.75 -13.60 -7.19
CA GLU A 104 -7.60 -14.19 -8.24
C GLU A 104 -7.97 -13.17 -9.31
N ARG A 105 -8.36 -11.96 -8.89
CA ARG A 105 -8.70 -10.87 -9.82
C ARG A 105 -7.50 -10.39 -10.62
N ALA A 106 -6.35 -10.26 -9.97
CA ALA A 106 -5.10 -9.90 -10.63
C ALA A 106 -4.76 -10.84 -11.79
N LEU A 107 -4.96 -12.14 -11.61
CA LEU A 107 -4.67 -13.16 -12.63
C LEU A 107 -5.65 -13.17 -13.81
N GLN A 108 -6.84 -12.56 -13.67
CA GLN A 108 -7.84 -12.47 -14.74
C GLN A 108 -7.63 -11.28 -15.68
N GLU A 109 -6.83 -10.30 -15.26
CA GLU A 109 -6.56 -9.05 -15.99
C GLU A 109 -5.23 -9.12 -16.78
N ILE A 110 -4.58 -10.29 -16.81
CA ILE A 110 -3.33 -10.59 -17.55
C ILE A 110 -3.67 -11.35 -18.83
#